data_AF-A0A948FFB8-F1
#
_entry.id   AF-A0A948FFB8-F1
#
_cell.length_a   1.000
_cell.length_b   1.000
_cell.length_c   1.000
_cell.angle_alpha   90.00
_cell.angle_beta   90.00
_cell.angle_gamma   90.00
#
_symmetry.space_group_name_H-M   'P 1'
#
loop_
_entity.id
_entity.type
_entity.pdbx_description
1 polymer ?
#
loop_
_entity_poly.entity_id
_entity_poly.type
_entity_poly.pdbx_seq_one_letter_code
_entity_poly.pdbx_strand_id
1 'polypeptide(L)' 'MTRQEAVNILMLSPFYFRMSPGDRINLLKEFCRDDHEIKKNESRFTEK' A
#
# COMPACT_ATOMS: atom_id res chain seq x y z
N MET A 1 0.84 -3.96 -8.30
CA MET A 1 1.85 -3.09 -7.68
C MET A 1 2.55 -3.85 -6.57
N THR A 2 3.87 -3.73 -6.44
CA THR A 2 4.67 -4.35 -5.38
C THR A 2 4.81 -3.41 -4.19
N ARG A 3 5.07 -3.95 -3.00
CA ARG A 3 5.30 -3.15 -1.78
C ARG A 3 6.45 -2.15 -1.95
N GLN A 4 7.49 -2.53 -2.69
CA GLN A 4 8.66 -1.68 -2.93
C GLN A 4 8.30 -0.46 -3.80
N GLU A 5 7.45 -0.63 -4.82
CA GLU A 5 6.97 0.49 -5.65
C GLU A 5 6.12 1.47 -4.84
N ALA A 6 5.28 0.96 -3.94
CA ALA A 6 4.48 1.81 -3.03
C ALA A 6 5.37 2.68 -2.12
N VAL A 7 6.42 2.08 -1.55
CA VAL A 7 7.41 2.82 -0.75
C VAL A 7 8.12 3.87 -1.61
N ASN A 8 8.54 3.50 -2.82
CA ASN A 8 9.22 4.43 -3.74
C ASN A 8 8.34 5.65 -4.06
N ILE A 9 7.05 5.44 -4.33
CA ILE A 9 6.09 6.54 -4.57
C ILE A 9 5.88 7.37 -3.31
N LEU A 10 5.72 6.74 -2.14
CA LEU A 10 5.57 7.44 -0.87
C LEU A 10 6.77 8.33 -0.56
N MET A 11 7.99 7.87 -0.84
CA MET A 11 9.22 8.64 -0.65
C MET A 11 9.31 9.89 -1.55
N LEU A 12 8.53 9.98 -2.63
CA LEU A 12 8.43 11.20 -3.45
C LEU A 12 7.60 12.29 -2.78
N SER A 13 6.78 11.94 -1.77
CA SER A 13 5.94 12.90 -1.06
C SER A 13 6.70 13.52 0.13
N PRO A 14 6.70 14.86 0.28
CA PRO A 14 7.23 15.53 1.48
C PRO A 14 6.55 15.07 2.78
N PHE A 15 5.31 14.57 2.67
CA PHE A 15 4.54 14.06 3.80
C PHE A 15 5.20 12.83 4.44
N TYR A 16 5.81 11.95 3.64
CA TYR A 16 6.46 10.74 4.14
C TYR A 16 7.58 11.08 5.15
N PHE A 17 8.35 12.13 4.87
CA PHE A 17 9.42 12.57 5.76
C PHE A 17 8.93 13.20 7.06
N ARG A 18 7.70 13.75 7.08
CA ARG A 18 7.08 14.31 8.28
C ARG A 18 6.50 13.24 9.22
N MET A 19 6.27 12.03 8.70
CA MET A 19 5.75 10.91 9.49
C MET A 19 6.84 10.27 10.36
N SER A 20 6.44 9.82 11.55
CA SER A 20 7.33 9.01 12.38
C SER A 20 7.60 7.64 11.72
N PRO A 21 8.69 6.95 12.06
CA PRO A 21 8.94 5.60 11.57
C PRO A 21 7.78 4.62 11.86
N GLY A 22 7.11 4.78 13.01
CA GLY A 22 5.94 3.96 13.37
C GLY A 22 4.76 4.19 12.44
N ASP A 23 4.46 5.46 12.13
CA ASP A 23 3.36 5.81 11.22
C ASP A 23 3.62 5.31 9.80
N ARG A 24 4.87 5.38 9.32
CA ARG A 24 5.27 4.84 8.02
C ARG A 24 5.03 3.34 7.92
N ILE A 25 5.35 2.60 8.98
CA ILE A 25 5.15 1.15 9.04
C ILE A 25 3.65 0.83 9.05
N ASN A 26 2.85 1.57 9.81
CA ASN A 26 1.41 1.38 9.85
C ASN A 26 0.75 1.67 8.50
N LEU A 27 1.11 2.79 7.85
CA LEU A 27 0.63 3.16 6.53
C LEU A 27 0.93 2.06 5.49
N LEU A 28 2.14 1.51 5.51
CA LEU A 28 2.54 0.42 4.61
C LEU A 28 1.78 -0.88 4.90
N LYS A 29 1.46 -1.17 6.16
CA LYS A 29 0.66 -2.34 6.53
C LYS A 29 -0.78 -2.21 6.06
N GLU A 30 -1.39 -1.04 6.25
CA GLU A 30 -2.75 -0.76 5.75
C GLU A 30 -2.80 -0.88 4.23
N PHE A 31 -1.88 -0.22 3.52
CA PHE A 31 -1.82 -0.32 2.06
C PHE A 31 -1.68 -1.77 1.55
N CYS A 32 -0.80 -2.57 2.18
CA CYS A 32 -0.65 -3.99 1.80
C CYS A 32 -1.89 -4.83 2.11
N ARG A 33 -2.62 -4.51 3.17
CA ARG A 33 -3.85 -5.20 3.54
C ARG A 33 -4.97 -4.90 2.54
N ASP A 34 -5.07 -3.63 2.12
CA ASP A 34 -6.04 -3.19 1.13
C ASP A 34 -5.74 -3.77 -0.26
N ASP A 35 -4.46 -3.82 -0.68
CA ASP A 35 -4.05 -4.46 -1.94
C ASP A 35 -4.44 -5.96 -1.98
N HIS A 36 -4.36 -6.66 -0.85
CA HIS A 36 -4.78 -8.05 -0.75
C HIS A 36 -6.30 -8.22 -0.85
N GLU A 37 -7.08 -7.34 -0.20
CA GLU A 37 -8.55 -7.35 -0.28
C GLU A 37 -9.03 -7.00 -1.70
N ILE A 38 -8.39 -6.04 -2.36
CA ILE A 38 -8.71 -5.63 -3.74
C ILE A 38 -8.40 -6.77 -4.71
N LYS A 39 -7.22 -7.39 -4.64
CA LYS A 39 -6.85 -8.53 -5.51
C LYS A 39 -7.77 -9.73 -5.32
N LYS A 40 -8.19 -9.99 -4.08
CA LYS A 40 -9.15 -11.05 -3.76
C LYS A 40 -10.52 -10.77 -4.39
N ASN A 41 -10.94 -9.51 -4.43
CA ASN A 41 -12.17 -9.11 -5.11
C ASN A 41 -12.04 -9.11 -6.63
N GLU A 42 -10.93 -8.66 -7.21
CA GLU A 42 -10.70 -8.73 -8.66
C GLU A 42 -10.77 -10.18 -9.17
N SER A 43 -10.17 -11.12 -8.43
CA SER A 43 -10.20 -12.54 -8.77
C SER A 43 -11.62 -13.11 -8.81
N ARG A 44 -12.55 -12.57 -8.00
CA ARG A 44 -13.98 -12.94 -8.00
C ARG A 44 -14.79 -12.32 -9.15
N PHE A 45 -14.32 -11.24 -9.75
CA PHE A 45 -15.01 -10.58 -10.87
C PHE A 45 -14.63 -11.15 -12.24
N THR A 46 -13.47 -11.79 -12.37
CA THR A 46 -13.01 -12.43 -13.61
C THR A 46 -13.55 -13.85 -13.85
N GLU A 47 -14.35 -14.41 -12.93
CA GLU A 47 -14.99 -15.74 -13.06
C GLU A 47 -16.47 -15.69 -13.52
N LYS A 48 -16.94 -14.59 -14.12
CA LYS A 48 -18.28 -14.50 -14.76
C LYS A 48 -18.15 -14.17 -16.24
#